data_AF-A0A0E0XW54-F1
#
_entry.id   AF-A0A0E0XW54-F1
#
_cell.length_a   1.000
_cell.length_b   1.000
_cell.length_c   1.000
_cell.angle_alpha   90.00
_cell.angle_beta   90.00
_cell.angle_gamma   90.00
#
_symmetry.space_group_name_H-M   'P 1'
#
loop_
_entity.id
_entity.type
_entity.pdbx_description
1 polymer ?
#
loop_
_entity_poly.entity_id
_entity_poly.type
_entity_poly.pdbx_seq_one_letter_code
_entity_poly.pdbx_strand_id
1 'polypeptide(L)'
;MNKIETDTLLLPVIGESPAGDDIEYDPVYSEIREARQNDPDYMSQGEWAVSEPRRADWRKVRKLCEVTLRNKSKDLQISCWYVESLTHLYALEGMHCGLEYLAKFISQYWTTCWPSQEEGQEIRYSKLVRLDIDLSEYLKAYPLLEDKEITLSEWYKVLSFEHGASLSEAGKERLIESEGDHSVESFKRAVGKYNPRKVSEQLLQLYDLPDKIDEIESSYFFHTHEDIHHIFAKTRHIISEITELLSRFLPQETLDHSSVSQFLGKPDSRDTRTALPEEKKEFYSALTPSTDKEMSREKAIEQLEKIAIFFRQSEPTSPVPYLLERAIRWSTMTMSEWLEELLKDNDSMEQINRVLKG
;
A
#
# COMPACT_ATOMS: atom_id res chain seq x y z
N MET A 1 -21.11 -9.05 -15.30
CA MET A 1 -20.42 -7.84 -14.85
C MET A 1 -20.65 -6.72 -15.86
N ASN A 2 -20.90 -5.49 -15.40
CA ASN A 2 -20.78 -4.33 -16.29
C ASN A 2 -19.29 -4.21 -16.65
N LYS A 3 -18.95 -4.44 -17.92
CA LYS A 3 -17.55 -4.36 -18.38
C LYS A 3 -17.04 -2.94 -18.12
N ILE A 4 -15.99 -2.80 -17.32
CA ILE A 4 -15.32 -1.51 -17.11
C ILE A 4 -14.52 -1.21 -18.38
N GLU A 5 -15.03 -0.34 -19.25
CA GLU A 5 -14.40 -0.03 -20.54
C GLU A 5 -13.27 0.99 -20.39
N THR A 6 -12.09 0.51 -20.02
CA THR A 6 -10.88 1.33 -19.84
C THR A 6 -10.18 1.67 -21.16
N ASP A 7 -10.30 0.81 -22.19
CA ASP A 7 -9.59 0.97 -23.47
C ASP A 7 -9.89 2.30 -24.17
N THR A 8 -11.12 2.83 -23.99
CA THR A 8 -11.51 4.13 -24.56
C THR A 8 -10.70 5.30 -24.02
N LEU A 9 -10.13 5.17 -22.82
CA LEU A 9 -9.29 6.20 -22.19
C LEU A 9 -7.88 6.22 -22.78
N LEU A 10 -7.46 5.15 -23.45
CA LEU A 10 -6.15 5.04 -24.10
C LEU A 10 -6.14 5.59 -25.53
N LEU A 11 -7.30 5.99 -26.08
CA LEU A 11 -7.36 6.70 -27.35
C LEU A 11 -6.71 8.09 -27.23
N PRO A 12 -5.99 8.59 -28.26
CA PRO A 12 -5.40 9.93 -28.24
C PRO A 12 -6.42 11.02 -27.88
N VAL A 13 -5.96 12.07 -27.19
CA VAL A 13 -6.78 13.27 -26.98
C VAL A 13 -7.05 13.93 -28.33
N ILE A 14 -8.26 14.45 -28.53
CA ILE A 14 -8.63 15.18 -29.75
C ILE A 14 -7.91 16.53 -29.73
N GLY A 15 -6.91 16.71 -30.61
CA GLY A 15 -6.15 17.96 -30.70
C GLY A 15 -4.87 17.81 -31.50
N GLU A 16 -3.97 18.79 -31.38
CA GLU A 16 -2.65 18.77 -32.02
C GLU A 16 -1.68 17.81 -31.32
N SER A 17 -1.78 17.69 -29.99
CA SER A 17 -0.98 16.77 -29.18
C SER A 17 -1.80 15.53 -28.79
N PRO A 18 -1.36 14.29 -29.12
CA PRO A 18 -2.01 13.06 -28.68
C PRO A 18 -2.12 12.91 -27.16
N ALA A 19 -1.22 13.56 -26.41
CA ALA A 19 -1.21 13.59 -24.96
C ALA A 19 -2.02 14.75 -24.36
N GLY A 20 -2.49 15.68 -25.20
CA GLY A 20 -3.18 16.89 -24.76
C GLY A 20 -2.26 17.86 -24.00
N ASP A 21 -2.87 18.68 -23.15
CA ASP A 21 -2.22 19.82 -22.50
C ASP A 21 -1.79 19.52 -21.06
N ASP A 22 -0.84 20.31 -20.55
CA ASP A 22 -0.55 20.35 -19.11
C ASP A 22 -1.73 20.98 -18.36
N ILE A 23 -2.20 20.27 -17.34
CA ILE A 23 -3.39 20.62 -16.56
C ILE A 23 -3.09 20.75 -15.06
N GLU A 24 -1.83 20.88 -14.64
CA GLU A 24 -1.45 20.98 -13.22
C GLU A 24 -2.26 22.08 -12.47
N TYR A 25 -2.54 23.20 -13.14
CA TYR A 25 -3.28 24.34 -12.59
C TYR A 25 -4.75 24.40 -13.02
N ASP A 26 -5.26 23.40 -13.76
CA ASP A 26 -6.67 23.34 -14.16
C ASP A 26 -7.56 23.07 -12.92
N PRO A 27 -8.71 23.75 -12.77
CA PRO A 27 -9.64 23.51 -11.65
C PRO A 27 -10.05 22.05 -11.47
N VAL A 28 -9.98 21.23 -12.52
CA VAL A 28 -10.31 19.80 -12.43
C VAL A 28 -9.45 19.06 -11.40
N TYR A 29 -8.19 19.47 -11.19
CA TYR A 29 -7.30 18.88 -10.19
C TYR A 29 -7.82 19.10 -8.76
N SER A 30 -8.26 20.33 -8.45
CA SER A 30 -8.82 20.65 -7.14
C SER A 30 -10.20 20.03 -6.96
N GLU A 31 -11.04 19.99 -8.01
CA GLU A 31 -12.35 19.34 -7.96
C GLU A 31 -12.25 17.82 -7.69
N ILE A 32 -11.30 17.13 -8.33
CA ILE A 32 -11.06 15.70 -8.06
C ILE A 32 -10.53 15.52 -6.64
N ARG A 33 -9.56 16.34 -6.21
CA ARG A 33 -9.00 16.26 -4.87
C ARG A 33 -10.07 16.46 -3.80
N GLU A 34 -10.97 17.43 -3.97
CA GLU A 34 -12.09 17.67 -3.06
C GLU A 34 -13.07 16.50 -3.05
N ALA A 35 -13.41 15.95 -4.23
CA ALA A 35 -14.30 14.79 -4.32
C ALA A 35 -13.72 13.51 -3.69
N ARG A 36 -12.40 13.42 -3.51
CA ARG A 36 -11.71 12.31 -2.81
C ARG A 36 -11.69 12.47 -1.28
N GLN A 37 -12.02 13.64 -0.74
CA GLN A 37 -11.91 13.88 0.70
C GLN A 37 -12.95 13.08 1.48
N ASN A 38 -12.48 12.40 2.52
CA ASN A 38 -13.33 11.70 3.48
C ASN A 38 -12.88 12.11 4.88
N ASP A 39 -13.79 12.70 5.65
CA ASP A 39 -13.54 13.05 7.04
C ASP A 39 -13.69 11.80 7.92
N PRO A 40 -12.78 11.59 8.89
CA PRO A 40 -12.87 10.46 9.82
C PRO A 40 -14.18 10.44 10.60
N ASP A 41 -14.72 9.26 10.85
CA ASP A 41 -16.02 9.08 11.50
C ASP A 41 -16.09 9.70 12.91
N TYR A 42 -14.97 9.73 13.64
CA TYR A 42 -14.88 10.36 14.95
C TYR A 42 -15.09 11.89 14.92
N MET A 43 -14.90 12.55 13.77
CA MET A 43 -15.15 14.00 13.64
C MET A 43 -16.64 14.34 13.64
N SER A 44 -17.52 13.36 13.41
CA SER A 44 -18.98 13.54 13.48
C SER A 44 -19.55 13.43 14.89
N GLN A 45 -18.74 13.02 15.88
CA GLN A 45 -19.18 12.76 17.25
C GLN A 45 -18.67 13.85 18.21
N GLY A 46 -19.34 15.01 18.22
CA GLY A 46 -19.09 16.05 19.23
C GLY A 46 -19.89 17.34 19.02
N GLU A 47 -20.07 18.11 20.09
CA GLU A 47 -20.73 19.44 20.08
C GLU A 47 -20.01 20.50 19.22
N TRP A 48 -18.82 20.17 18.71
CA TRP A 48 -18.00 21.00 17.82
C TRP A 48 -18.06 20.57 16.34
N ALA A 49 -19.02 19.73 15.94
CA ALA A 49 -19.26 19.40 14.54
C ALA A 49 -19.85 20.63 13.81
N VAL A 50 -18.98 21.47 13.26
CA VAL A 50 -19.36 22.73 12.58
C VAL A 50 -19.96 22.46 11.18
N SER A 51 -19.80 21.26 10.63
CA SER A 51 -20.35 20.86 9.32
C SER A 51 -20.59 19.35 9.23
N GLU A 52 -21.46 18.94 8.29
CA GLU A 52 -21.57 17.53 7.90
C GLU A 52 -20.20 16.99 7.47
N PRO A 53 -19.81 15.77 7.90
CA PRO A 53 -18.53 15.19 7.53
C PRO A 53 -18.46 15.00 6.02
N ARG A 54 -17.37 15.45 5.39
CA ARG A 54 -17.14 15.23 3.96
C ARG A 54 -17.03 13.75 3.70
N ARG A 55 -17.75 13.26 2.69
CA ARG A 55 -17.68 11.88 2.21
C ARG A 55 -17.22 11.89 0.77
N ALA A 56 -16.26 11.03 0.46
CA ALA A 56 -15.71 10.94 -0.88
C ALA A 56 -16.80 10.50 -1.88
N ASP A 57 -16.94 11.25 -2.97
CA ASP A 57 -17.81 10.89 -4.10
C ASP A 57 -16.98 10.24 -5.20
N TRP A 58 -16.72 8.94 -5.02
CA TRP A 58 -15.94 8.15 -5.98
C TRP A 58 -16.58 8.09 -7.38
N ARG A 59 -17.90 8.26 -7.50
CA ARG A 59 -18.57 8.32 -8.80
C ARG A 59 -18.24 9.63 -9.52
N LYS A 60 -18.21 10.74 -8.79
CA LYS A 60 -17.75 12.04 -9.31
C LYS A 60 -16.27 11.98 -9.69
N VAL A 61 -15.42 11.42 -8.84
CA VAL A 61 -13.98 11.23 -9.14
C VAL A 61 -13.80 10.47 -10.45
N ARG A 62 -14.43 9.29 -10.57
CA ARG A 62 -14.36 8.47 -11.79
C ARG A 62 -14.77 9.27 -13.03
N LYS A 63 -15.92 9.96 -12.96
CA LYS A 63 -16.46 10.75 -14.08
C LYS A 63 -15.51 11.88 -14.50
N LEU A 64 -14.96 12.62 -13.55
CA LEU A 64 -14.02 13.71 -13.82
C LEU A 64 -12.72 13.18 -14.45
N CYS A 65 -12.18 12.08 -13.92
CA CYS A 65 -11.01 11.42 -14.50
C CYS A 65 -11.27 10.99 -15.95
N GLU A 66 -12.38 10.29 -16.21
CA GLU A 66 -12.71 9.83 -17.56
C GLU A 66 -12.87 10.98 -18.56
N VAL A 67 -13.55 12.07 -18.17
CA VAL A 67 -13.73 13.25 -19.02
C VAL A 67 -12.39 13.91 -19.32
N THR A 68 -11.52 14.03 -18.32
CA THR A 68 -10.20 14.66 -18.44
C THR A 68 -9.27 13.84 -19.33
N LEU A 69 -9.18 12.53 -19.07
CA LEU A 69 -8.33 11.61 -19.83
C LEU A 69 -8.77 11.48 -21.29
N ARG A 70 -10.08 11.54 -21.59
CA ARG A 70 -10.58 11.47 -22.98
C ARG A 70 -10.34 12.77 -23.76
N ASN A 71 -10.53 13.92 -23.12
CA ASN A 71 -10.74 15.18 -23.85
C ASN A 71 -9.70 16.27 -23.60
N LYS A 72 -8.90 16.17 -22.53
CA LYS A 72 -7.98 17.25 -22.13
C LYS A 72 -6.52 16.81 -22.08
N SER A 73 -6.22 15.75 -21.31
CA SER A 73 -4.83 15.43 -20.99
C SER A 73 -4.64 13.96 -20.65
N LYS A 74 -3.56 13.37 -21.17
CA LYS A 74 -3.00 12.10 -20.72
C LYS A 74 -2.11 12.38 -19.53
N ASP A 75 -2.74 12.47 -18.37
CA ASP A 75 -2.08 12.81 -17.11
C ASP A 75 -1.97 11.58 -16.19
N LEU A 76 -0.76 11.36 -15.64
CA LEU A 76 -0.44 10.24 -14.77
C LEU A 76 -1.14 10.35 -13.40
N GLN A 77 -1.25 11.54 -12.82
CA GLN A 77 -1.97 11.74 -11.56
C GLN A 77 -3.46 11.44 -11.73
N ILE A 78 -4.06 11.95 -12.81
CA ILE A 78 -5.46 11.68 -13.12
C ILE A 78 -5.69 10.19 -13.35
N SER A 79 -4.72 9.51 -13.99
CA SER A 79 -4.74 8.06 -14.16
C SER A 79 -4.65 7.32 -12.82
N CYS A 80 -3.79 7.74 -11.89
CA CYS A 80 -3.73 7.16 -10.54
C CYS A 80 -5.06 7.34 -9.79
N TRP A 81 -5.66 8.54 -9.82
CA TRP A 81 -6.98 8.78 -9.20
C TRP A 81 -8.10 8.00 -9.86
N TYR A 82 -8.01 7.73 -11.17
CA TYR A 82 -8.93 6.86 -11.86
C TYR A 82 -8.85 5.43 -11.32
N VAL A 83 -7.65 4.86 -11.17
CA VAL A 83 -7.44 3.53 -10.57
C VAL A 83 -8.06 3.45 -9.18
N GLU A 84 -7.74 4.42 -8.31
CA GLU A 84 -8.30 4.49 -6.97
C GLU A 84 -9.84 4.57 -6.98
N SER A 85 -10.43 5.38 -7.87
CA SER A 85 -11.89 5.47 -7.99
C SER A 85 -12.53 4.15 -8.40
N LEU A 86 -11.90 3.38 -9.29
CA LEU A 86 -12.38 2.05 -9.66
C LEU A 86 -12.29 1.08 -8.49
N THR A 87 -11.18 1.09 -7.76
CA THR A 87 -10.99 0.30 -6.53
C THR A 87 -12.11 0.56 -5.53
N HIS A 88 -12.44 1.82 -5.25
CA HIS A 88 -13.50 2.14 -4.30
C HIS A 88 -14.92 1.82 -4.79
N LEU A 89 -15.17 1.86 -6.11
CA LEU A 89 -16.50 1.59 -6.68
C LEU A 89 -16.77 0.10 -6.93
N TYR A 90 -15.74 -0.67 -7.27
CA TYR A 90 -15.85 -2.05 -7.76
C TYR A 90 -14.91 -3.02 -7.03
N ALA A 91 -14.35 -2.62 -5.88
CA ALA A 91 -13.47 -3.44 -5.05
C ALA A 91 -12.29 -4.04 -5.84
N LEU A 92 -11.95 -5.31 -5.58
CA LEU A 92 -10.80 -5.98 -6.20
C LEU A 92 -10.90 -6.05 -7.72
N GLU A 93 -12.11 -6.19 -8.28
CA GLU A 93 -12.30 -6.19 -9.73
C GLU A 93 -12.00 -4.81 -10.33
N GLY A 94 -12.41 -3.74 -9.63
CA GLY A 94 -12.04 -2.37 -9.97
C GLY A 94 -10.54 -2.11 -9.89
N MET A 95 -9.90 -2.60 -8.84
CA MET A 95 -8.45 -2.51 -8.68
C MET A 95 -7.72 -3.23 -9.81
N HIS A 96 -8.12 -4.46 -10.13
CA HIS A 96 -7.53 -5.24 -11.22
C HIS A 96 -7.66 -4.50 -12.56
N CYS A 97 -8.87 -4.08 -12.95
CA CYS A 97 -9.09 -3.34 -14.20
C CYS A 97 -8.35 -1.99 -14.22
N GLY A 98 -8.23 -1.31 -13.07
CA GLY A 98 -7.51 -0.06 -12.95
C GLY A 98 -6.00 -0.23 -13.11
N LEU A 99 -5.40 -1.23 -12.46
CA LEU A 99 -3.98 -1.55 -12.59
C LEU A 99 -3.65 -1.99 -14.03
N GLU A 100 -4.48 -2.83 -14.64
CA GLU A 100 -4.33 -3.21 -16.05
C GLU A 100 -4.37 -1.99 -17.00
N TYR A 101 -5.29 -1.05 -16.75
CA TYR A 101 -5.34 0.21 -17.47
C TYR A 101 -4.06 1.04 -17.27
N LEU A 102 -3.58 1.17 -16.04
CA LEU A 102 -2.41 1.98 -15.71
C LEU A 102 -1.13 1.41 -16.33
N ALA A 103 -0.99 0.08 -16.36
CA ALA A 103 0.11 -0.59 -17.06
C ALA A 103 0.12 -0.21 -18.55
N LYS A 104 -1.04 -0.31 -19.23
CA LYS A 104 -1.20 0.08 -20.63
C LYS A 104 -0.95 1.58 -20.84
N PHE A 105 -1.44 2.43 -19.94
CA PHE A 105 -1.24 3.87 -20.00
C PHE A 105 0.24 4.25 -19.95
N ILE A 106 0.99 3.68 -18.99
CA ILE A 106 2.43 3.93 -18.85
C ILE A 106 3.14 3.42 -20.10
N SER A 107 2.90 2.19 -20.53
CA SER A 107 3.52 1.62 -21.72
C SER A 107 3.30 2.47 -22.99
N GLN A 108 2.10 3.04 -23.16
CA GLN A 108 1.75 3.80 -24.36
C GLN A 108 2.17 5.28 -24.30
N TYR A 109 2.00 5.93 -23.14
CA TYR A 109 2.10 7.38 -23.03
C TYR A 109 3.30 7.87 -22.22
N TRP A 110 4.16 7.01 -21.66
CA TRP A 110 5.25 7.47 -20.79
C TRP A 110 6.10 8.61 -21.38
N THR A 111 6.41 8.59 -22.68
CA THR A 111 7.23 9.64 -23.31
C THR A 111 6.52 10.97 -23.49
N THR A 112 5.19 10.99 -23.44
CA THR A 112 4.38 12.16 -23.83
C THR A 112 3.37 12.60 -22.77
N CYS A 113 3.11 11.78 -21.74
CA CYS A 113 2.14 12.09 -20.70
C CYS A 113 2.59 13.22 -19.78
N TRP A 114 1.62 13.78 -19.07
CA TRP A 114 1.84 14.81 -18.05
C TRP A 114 1.90 14.18 -16.64
N PRO A 115 2.69 14.75 -15.71
CA PRO A 115 3.65 15.83 -15.92
C PRO A 115 4.80 15.41 -16.85
N SER A 116 5.45 16.38 -17.49
CA SER A 116 6.48 16.08 -18.49
C SER A 116 7.70 15.40 -17.85
N GLN A 117 8.50 14.68 -18.64
CA GLN A 117 9.73 14.08 -18.13
C GLN A 117 10.76 15.13 -17.71
N GLU A 118 10.72 16.31 -18.34
CA GLU A 118 11.65 17.42 -18.10
C GLU A 118 11.45 18.06 -16.72
N GLU A 119 10.23 18.02 -16.18
CA GLU A 119 9.93 18.47 -14.82
C GLU A 119 10.54 17.57 -13.74
N GLY A 120 10.90 16.33 -14.11
CA GLY A 120 11.63 15.40 -13.25
C GLY A 120 10.89 14.08 -13.06
N GLN A 121 11.64 12.99 -13.21
CA GLN A 121 11.19 11.61 -13.01
C GLN A 121 10.61 11.37 -11.60
N GLU A 122 11.18 12.03 -10.59
CA GLU A 122 10.76 11.98 -9.19
C GLU A 122 9.29 12.37 -8.99
N ILE A 123 8.80 13.33 -9.78
CA ILE A 123 7.40 13.77 -9.69
C ILE A 123 6.49 12.62 -10.12
N ARG A 124 6.81 11.92 -11.21
CA ARG A 124 6.02 10.77 -11.67
C ARG A 124 6.11 9.59 -10.71
N TYR A 125 7.32 9.31 -10.19
CA TYR A 125 7.54 8.30 -9.18
C TYR A 125 6.67 8.54 -7.93
N SER A 126 6.63 9.78 -7.44
CA SER A 126 5.83 10.15 -6.26
C SER A 126 4.33 9.87 -6.42
N LYS A 127 3.78 9.95 -7.65
CA LYS A 127 2.36 9.68 -7.95
C LYS A 127 2.05 8.19 -7.85
N LEU A 128 2.99 7.33 -8.27
CA LEU A 128 2.86 5.88 -8.14
C LEU A 128 3.00 5.45 -6.68
N VAL A 129 3.98 6.02 -5.95
CA VAL A 129 4.13 5.76 -4.50
C VAL A 129 2.90 6.21 -3.71
N ARG A 130 2.30 7.35 -4.08
CA ARG A 130 1.04 7.79 -3.46
C ARG A 130 -0.08 6.78 -3.73
N LEU A 131 -0.19 6.28 -4.97
CA LEU A 131 -1.17 5.26 -5.31
C LEU A 131 -0.94 3.97 -4.52
N ASP A 132 0.31 3.53 -4.32
CA ASP A 132 0.64 2.38 -3.47
C ASP A 132 0.10 2.54 -2.05
N ILE A 133 0.28 3.72 -1.45
CA ILE A 133 -0.27 4.01 -0.12
C ILE A 133 -1.81 3.91 -0.16
N ASP A 134 -2.45 4.60 -1.09
CA ASP A 134 -3.91 4.69 -1.18
C ASP A 134 -4.55 3.29 -1.39
N LEU A 135 -3.98 2.45 -2.26
CA LEU A 135 -4.44 1.07 -2.49
C LEU A 135 -4.19 0.16 -1.28
N SER A 136 -3.04 0.30 -0.60
CA SER A 136 -2.74 -0.49 0.59
C SER A 136 -3.68 -0.18 1.75
N GLU A 137 -4.04 1.09 1.96
CA GLU A 137 -5.00 1.50 2.99
C GLU A 137 -6.41 1.02 2.66
N TYR A 138 -6.81 1.06 1.38
CA TYR A 138 -8.07 0.46 0.95
C TYR A 138 -8.14 -1.04 1.29
N LEU A 139 -7.10 -1.80 0.94
CA LEU A 139 -7.08 -3.26 1.15
C LEU A 139 -7.11 -3.65 2.63
N LYS A 140 -6.50 -2.85 3.52
CA LYS A 140 -6.56 -3.10 4.97
C LYS A 140 -7.99 -3.09 5.50
N ALA A 141 -8.80 -2.13 5.03
CA ALA A 141 -10.19 -1.94 5.41
C ALA A 141 -11.19 -2.70 4.52
N TYR A 142 -10.72 -3.42 3.49
CA TYR A 142 -11.57 -4.12 2.55
C TYR A 142 -12.35 -5.26 3.22
N PRO A 143 -13.70 -5.29 3.12
CA PRO A 143 -14.53 -6.37 3.66
C PRO A 143 -14.29 -7.70 2.94
N LEU A 144 -13.54 -8.60 3.56
CA LEU A 144 -13.28 -9.94 3.04
C LEU A 144 -14.54 -10.78 3.17
N LEU A 145 -14.78 -11.66 2.18
CA LEU A 145 -15.95 -12.55 2.17
C LEU A 145 -17.28 -11.78 2.24
N GLU A 146 -17.29 -10.51 1.82
CA GLU A 146 -18.41 -9.57 1.89
C GLU A 146 -18.89 -9.25 3.32
N ASP A 147 -18.01 -9.44 4.31
CA ASP A 147 -18.28 -9.21 5.72
C ASP A 147 -17.46 -8.04 6.24
N LYS A 148 -18.13 -7.00 6.77
CA LYS A 148 -17.45 -5.80 7.29
C LYS A 148 -16.67 -6.06 8.58
N GLU A 149 -16.99 -7.14 9.29
CA GLU A 149 -16.26 -7.55 10.49
C GLU A 149 -15.01 -8.36 10.14
N ILE A 150 -14.89 -8.85 8.90
CA ILE A 150 -13.74 -9.64 8.44
C ILE A 150 -12.88 -8.75 7.55
N THR A 151 -11.96 -8.02 8.17
CA THR A 151 -10.97 -7.17 7.48
C THR A 151 -9.57 -7.45 8.01
N LEU A 152 -8.55 -7.04 7.27
CA LEU A 152 -7.17 -7.15 7.76
C LEU A 152 -6.93 -6.18 8.93
N SER A 153 -7.53 -4.99 8.91
CA SER A 153 -7.49 -4.07 10.04
C SER A 153 -8.06 -4.69 11.32
N GLU A 154 -9.15 -5.45 11.22
CA GLU A 154 -9.71 -6.17 12.36
C GLU A 154 -8.80 -7.30 12.82
N TRP A 155 -8.18 -8.01 11.87
CA TRP A 155 -7.18 -9.03 12.19
C TRP A 155 -5.97 -8.46 12.96
N TYR A 156 -5.49 -7.25 12.63
CA TYR A 156 -4.43 -6.62 13.42
C TYR A 156 -4.86 -6.28 14.85
N LYS A 157 -6.12 -5.87 15.06
CA LYS A 157 -6.66 -5.67 16.43
C LYS A 157 -6.67 -6.98 17.20
N VAL A 158 -7.10 -8.06 16.56
CA VAL A 158 -7.07 -9.41 17.14
C VAL A 158 -5.65 -9.79 17.57
N LEU A 159 -4.65 -9.58 16.71
CA LEU A 159 -3.25 -9.84 17.06
C LEU A 159 -2.75 -8.98 18.24
N SER A 160 -3.14 -7.69 18.27
CA SER A 160 -2.78 -6.80 19.39
C SER A 160 -3.44 -7.23 20.71
N PHE A 161 -4.68 -7.69 20.64
CA PHE A 161 -5.42 -8.24 21.77
C PHE A 161 -4.75 -9.50 22.32
N GLU A 162 -4.36 -10.45 21.46
CA GLU A 162 -3.64 -11.66 21.89
C GLU A 162 -2.29 -11.34 22.53
N HIS A 163 -1.54 -10.39 21.96
CA HIS A 163 -0.27 -9.96 22.54
C HIS A 163 -0.50 -9.35 23.93
N GLY A 164 -1.48 -8.46 24.08
CA GLY A 164 -1.86 -7.87 25.37
C GLY A 164 -2.33 -8.91 26.40
N ALA A 165 -3.16 -9.86 25.97
CA ALA A 165 -3.65 -10.96 26.81
C ALA A 165 -2.52 -11.88 27.27
N SER A 166 -1.51 -12.13 26.42
CA SER A 166 -0.35 -12.95 26.78
C SER A 166 0.54 -12.35 27.88
N LEU A 167 0.44 -11.03 28.10
CA LEU A 167 1.20 -10.33 29.14
C LEU A 167 0.56 -10.43 30.53
N SER A 168 -0.78 -10.63 30.63
CA SER A 168 -1.49 -10.79 31.90
C SER A 168 -2.95 -11.27 31.74
N GLU A 169 -3.36 -12.30 32.48
CA GLU A 169 -4.77 -12.74 32.55
C GLU A 169 -5.71 -11.64 33.08
N ALA A 170 -5.27 -10.85 34.08
CA ALA A 170 -6.05 -9.70 34.58
C ALA A 170 -6.05 -8.52 33.58
N GLY A 171 -5.12 -8.50 32.62
CA GLY A 171 -5.14 -7.58 31.47
C GLY A 171 -6.18 -8.02 30.44
N LYS A 172 -6.27 -9.32 30.16
CA LYS A 172 -7.25 -9.93 29.25
C LYS A 172 -8.69 -9.65 29.68
N GLU A 173 -9.04 -9.87 30.95
CA GLU A 173 -10.39 -9.60 31.45
C GLU A 173 -10.77 -8.11 31.32
N ARG A 174 -9.84 -7.20 31.61
CA ARG A 174 -10.05 -5.75 31.44
C ARG A 174 -10.22 -5.34 29.97
N LEU A 175 -9.43 -5.92 29.06
CA LEU A 175 -9.53 -5.69 27.61
C LEU A 175 -10.88 -6.17 27.05
N ILE A 176 -11.36 -7.34 27.48
CA ILE A 176 -12.67 -7.87 27.09
C ILE A 176 -13.80 -6.96 27.59
N GLU A 177 -13.71 -6.44 28.82
CA GLU A 177 -14.71 -5.53 29.38
C GLU A 177 -14.73 -4.15 28.68
N SER A 178 -13.58 -3.64 28.23
CA SER A 178 -13.49 -2.31 27.63
C SER A 178 -13.71 -2.29 26.11
N GLU A 179 -13.14 -3.26 25.39
CA GLU A 179 -13.08 -3.26 23.92
C GLU A 179 -13.91 -4.38 23.28
N GLY A 180 -14.28 -5.41 24.04
CA GLY A 180 -14.99 -6.60 23.55
C GLY A 180 -14.07 -7.79 23.26
N ASP A 181 -14.65 -8.91 22.85
CA ASP A 181 -13.89 -10.14 22.54
C ASP A 181 -13.31 -10.09 21.12
N HIS A 182 -12.07 -9.62 21.03
CA HIS A 182 -11.23 -9.65 19.83
C HIS A 182 -10.25 -10.83 19.83
N SER A 183 -10.64 -12.00 20.33
CA SER A 183 -9.80 -13.20 20.30
C SER A 183 -9.64 -13.82 18.90
N VAL A 184 -8.54 -14.55 18.71
CA VAL A 184 -8.31 -15.34 17.49
C VAL A 184 -9.41 -16.39 17.30
N GLU A 185 -9.91 -17.01 18.38
CA GLU A 185 -11.02 -17.97 18.31
C GLU A 185 -12.32 -17.32 17.83
N SER A 186 -12.64 -16.11 18.29
CA SER A 186 -13.82 -15.36 17.86
C SER A 186 -13.73 -15.04 16.37
N PHE A 187 -12.60 -14.51 15.92
CA PHE A 187 -12.35 -14.23 14.50
C PHE A 187 -12.42 -15.49 13.64
N LYS A 188 -11.79 -16.59 14.10
CA LYS A 188 -11.87 -17.89 13.39
C LYS A 188 -13.30 -18.40 13.29
N ARG A 189 -14.11 -18.24 14.33
CA ARG A 189 -15.53 -18.61 14.33
C ARG A 189 -16.32 -17.74 13.35
N ALA A 190 -16.02 -16.45 13.24
CA ALA A 190 -16.65 -15.56 12.27
C ALA A 190 -16.36 -16.00 10.82
N VAL A 191 -15.10 -16.26 10.49
CA VAL A 191 -14.71 -16.76 9.16
C VAL A 191 -15.25 -18.16 8.89
N GLY A 192 -15.29 -19.03 9.91
CA GLY A 192 -15.80 -20.41 9.80
C GLY A 192 -17.29 -20.52 9.47
N LYS A 193 -18.04 -19.42 9.46
CA LYS A 193 -19.43 -19.37 8.94
C LYS A 193 -19.50 -19.52 7.42
N TYR A 194 -18.41 -19.21 6.72
CA TYR A 194 -18.38 -19.19 5.26
C TYR A 194 -17.90 -20.53 4.68
N ASN A 195 -18.45 -20.91 3.53
CA ASN A 195 -18.03 -22.12 2.81
C ASN A 195 -16.60 -21.93 2.26
N PRO A 196 -15.71 -22.93 2.35
CA PRO A 196 -14.36 -22.88 1.76
C PRO A 196 -14.33 -22.42 0.29
N ARG A 197 -15.38 -22.72 -0.51
CA ARG A 197 -15.49 -22.22 -1.89
C ARG A 197 -15.47 -20.69 -1.98
N LYS A 198 -16.16 -19.99 -1.07
CA LYS A 198 -16.18 -18.51 -1.05
C LYS A 198 -14.78 -17.96 -0.73
N VAL A 199 -14.05 -18.63 0.15
CA VAL A 199 -12.65 -18.30 0.48
C VAL A 199 -11.76 -18.51 -0.75
N SER A 200 -11.91 -19.63 -1.46
CA SER A 200 -11.17 -19.89 -2.71
C SER A 200 -11.48 -18.87 -3.80
N GLU A 201 -12.75 -18.49 -4.01
CA GLU A 201 -13.15 -17.44 -4.95
C GLU A 201 -12.52 -16.09 -4.61
N GLN A 202 -12.51 -15.72 -3.33
CA GLN A 202 -11.88 -14.48 -2.86
C GLN A 202 -10.36 -14.49 -3.08
N LEU A 203 -9.70 -15.63 -2.87
CA LEU A 203 -8.27 -15.81 -3.13
C LEU A 203 -7.93 -15.71 -4.62
N LEU A 204 -8.78 -16.26 -5.50
CA LEU A 204 -8.59 -16.13 -6.95
C LEU A 204 -8.65 -14.67 -7.41
N GLN A 205 -9.53 -13.85 -6.83
CA GLN A 205 -9.59 -12.41 -7.13
C GLN A 205 -8.32 -11.63 -6.72
N LEU A 206 -7.59 -12.11 -5.71
CA LEU A 206 -6.35 -11.51 -5.24
C LEU A 206 -5.12 -11.99 -6.03
N TYR A 207 -5.21 -13.19 -6.61
CA TYR A 207 -4.06 -13.88 -7.20
C TYR A 207 -3.41 -13.12 -8.36
N ASP A 208 -4.21 -12.52 -9.25
CA ASP A 208 -3.70 -11.84 -10.45
C ASP A 208 -3.23 -10.39 -10.17
N LEU A 209 -3.54 -9.82 -9.01
CA LEU A 209 -3.21 -8.42 -8.70
C LEU A 209 -1.69 -8.15 -8.68
N PRO A 210 -0.84 -8.98 -8.04
CA PRO A 210 0.61 -8.81 -8.10
C PRO A 210 1.16 -8.77 -9.53
N ASP A 211 0.65 -9.63 -10.43
CA ASP A 211 1.09 -9.66 -11.84
C ASP A 211 0.76 -8.34 -12.55
N LYS A 212 -0.40 -7.72 -12.26
CA LYS A 212 -0.72 -6.39 -12.80
C LYS A 212 0.20 -5.30 -12.27
N ILE A 213 0.64 -5.40 -11.02
CA ILE A 213 1.63 -4.50 -10.45
C ILE A 213 2.99 -4.71 -11.13
N ASP A 214 3.38 -5.97 -11.41
CA ASP A 214 4.61 -6.30 -12.14
C ASP A 214 4.63 -5.70 -13.54
N GLU A 215 3.48 -5.66 -14.25
CA GLU A 215 3.36 -5.01 -15.56
C GLU A 215 3.60 -3.48 -15.49
N ILE A 216 3.09 -2.82 -14.44
CA ILE A 216 3.32 -1.38 -14.18
C ILE A 216 4.79 -1.12 -13.91
N GLU A 217 5.38 -1.84 -12.96
CA GLU A 217 6.78 -1.68 -12.54
C GLU A 217 7.73 -1.99 -13.71
N SER A 218 7.48 -3.05 -14.46
CA SER A 218 8.26 -3.40 -15.66
C SER A 218 8.24 -2.28 -16.69
N SER A 219 7.07 -1.66 -16.93
CA SER A 219 6.94 -0.56 -17.88
C SER A 219 7.66 0.70 -17.36
N TYR A 220 7.56 0.99 -16.07
CA TYR A 220 8.28 2.11 -15.45
C TYR A 220 9.80 1.92 -15.60
N PHE A 221 10.36 0.79 -15.17
CA PHE A 221 11.81 0.53 -15.21
C PHE A 221 12.36 0.46 -16.62
N PHE A 222 11.57 -0.05 -17.57
CA PHE A 222 11.93 -0.03 -18.99
C PHE A 222 12.19 1.39 -19.49
N HIS A 223 11.40 2.37 -19.04
CA HIS A 223 11.56 3.75 -19.48
C HIS A 223 12.56 4.55 -18.66
N THR A 224 12.64 4.33 -17.35
CA THR A 224 13.50 5.13 -16.45
C THR A 224 14.95 4.65 -16.42
N HIS A 225 15.20 3.38 -16.74
CA HIS A 225 16.53 2.76 -16.64
C HIS A 225 17.13 2.84 -15.22
N GLU A 226 16.29 3.02 -14.20
CA GLU A 226 16.68 2.93 -12.79
C GLU A 226 16.92 1.47 -12.37
N ASP A 227 17.60 1.30 -11.24
CA ASP A 227 17.70 0.01 -10.58
C ASP A 227 16.31 -0.49 -10.18
N ILE A 228 16.05 -1.77 -10.48
CA ILE A 228 14.77 -2.41 -10.21
C ILE A 228 14.53 -2.49 -8.70
N HIS A 229 13.39 -1.97 -8.26
CA HIS A 229 12.92 -2.02 -6.89
C HIS A 229 11.40 -2.13 -6.85
N HIS A 230 10.80 -2.20 -5.65
CA HIS A 230 9.36 -2.32 -5.49
C HIS A 230 8.73 -0.95 -5.22
N ILE A 231 8.03 -0.41 -6.20
CA ILE A 231 7.28 0.85 -6.11
C ILE A 231 6.00 0.61 -5.31
N PHE A 232 5.33 -0.52 -5.56
CA PHE A 232 4.07 -0.91 -4.92
C PHE A 232 4.28 -1.89 -3.75
N ALA A 233 5.34 -1.65 -2.97
CA ALA A 233 5.74 -2.56 -1.90
C ALA A 233 4.65 -2.74 -0.83
N LYS A 234 3.91 -1.68 -0.47
CA LYS A 234 2.86 -1.76 0.57
C LYS A 234 1.67 -2.57 0.08
N THR A 235 1.19 -2.29 -1.13
CA THR A 235 0.05 -2.98 -1.72
C THR A 235 0.35 -4.49 -1.85
N ARG A 236 1.54 -4.85 -2.35
CA ARG A 236 1.98 -6.26 -2.43
C ARG A 236 2.01 -6.94 -1.07
N HIS A 237 2.55 -6.26 -0.06
CA HIS A 237 2.61 -6.78 1.29
C HIS A 237 1.20 -7.07 1.85
N ILE A 238 0.26 -6.13 1.71
CA ILE A 238 -1.12 -6.31 2.16
C ILE A 238 -1.84 -7.44 1.40
N ILE A 239 -1.64 -7.56 0.09
CA ILE A 239 -2.18 -8.70 -0.69
C ILE A 239 -1.65 -10.03 -0.13
N SER A 240 -0.35 -10.10 0.16
CA SER A 240 0.27 -11.29 0.75
C SER A 240 -0.32 -11.62 2.12
N GLU A 241 -0.51 -10.63 2.99
CA GLU A 241 -1.09 -10.84 4.32
C GLU A 241 -2.55 -11.30 4.26
N ILE A 242 -3.36 -10.71 3.37
CA ILE A 242 -4.75 -11.16 3.15
C ILE A 242 -4.77 -12.59 2.61
N THR A 243 -3.88 -12.91 1.66
CA THR A 243 -3.76 -14.25 1.09
C THR A 243 -3.40 -15.26 2.16
N GLU A 244 -2.41 -14.95 3.01
CA GLU A 244 -2.01 -15.80 4.13
C GLU A 244 -3.16 -15.97 5.12
N LEU A 245 -3.82 -14.89 5.52
CA LEU A 245 -4.96 -14.92 6.43
C LEU A 245 -6.08 -15.84 5.92
N LEU A 246 -6.51 -15.68 4.67
CA LEU A 246 -7.56 -16.50 4.07
C LEU A 246 -7.13 -17.96 3.89
N SER A 247 -5.86 -18.21 3.55
CA SER A 247 -5.32 -19.56 3.38
C SER A 247 -5.40 -20.41 4.65
N ARG A 248 -5.34 -19.78 5.84
CA ARG A 248 -5.49 -20.46 7.14
C ARG A 248 -6.87 -21.09 7.34
N PHE A 249 -7.86 -20.69 6.54
CA PHE A 249 -9.24 -21.19 6.62
C PHE A 249 -9.59 -22.22 5.55
N LEU A 250 -8.64 -22.58 4.70
CA LEU A 250 -8.81 -23.66 3.74
C LEU A 250 -8.42 -25.01 4.36
N PRO A 251 -9.17 -26.10 4.10
CA PRO A 251 -8.77 -27.44 4.51
C PRO A 251 -7.39 -27.80 3.95
N GLN A 252 -6.51 -28.44 4.73
CA GLN A 252 -5.16 -28.84 4.27
C GLN A 252 -5.18 -29.69 2.99
N GLU A 253 -6.22 -30.49 2.77
CA GLU A 253 -6.40 -31.30 1.55
C GLU A 253 -6.61 -30.46 0.27
N THR A 254 -7.07 -29.21 0.40
CA THR A 254 -7.21 -28.27 -0.73
C THR A 254 -5.90 -27.57 -1.11
N LEU A 255 -4.88 -27.65 -0.25
CA LEU A 255 -3.53 -27.13 -0.50
C LEU A 255 -2.64 -28.17 -1.22
N ASP A 256 -2.87 -29.47 -0.98
CA ASP A 256 -2.04 -30.57 -1.53
C ASP A 256 -2.50 -31.14 -2.88
N HIS A 257 -3.76 -30.91 -3.29
CA HIS A 257 -4.24 -31.27 -4.62
C HIS A 257 -4.39 -30.03 -5.48
N SER A 258 -3.34 -29.71 -6.24
CA SER A 258 -3.35 -29.15 -7.61
C SER A 258 -4.70 -28.67 -8.17
N SER A 259 -5.34 -27.72 -7.50
CA SER A 259 -6.58 -27.07 -7.93
C SER A 259 -6.38 -25.56 -8.01
N VAL A 260 -5.37 -25.04 -7.29
CA VAL A 260 -4.87 -23.68 -7.48
C VAL A 260 -4.08 -23.63 -8.80
N SER A 261 -3.16 -24.57 -9.05
CA SER A 261 -2.40 -24.65 -10.32
C SER A 261 -3.21 -25.13 -11.55
N GLN A 262 -4.45 -25.61 -11.38
CA GLN A 262 -5.30 -26.05 -12.50
C GLN A 262 -6.27 -24.95 -12.97
N PHE A 263 -6.56 -23.96 -12.12
CA PHE A 263 -7.28 -22.73 -12.48
C PHE A 263 -6.33 -21.60 -12.93
N LEU A 264 -5.06 -21.68 -12.54
CA LEU A 264 -3.99 -20.77 -12.95
C LEU A 264 -3.30 -21.32 -14.20
N GLY A 265 -3.86 -20.99 -15.35
CA GLY A 265 -3.34 -21.42 -16.65
C GLY A 265 -1.85 -21.08 -16.79
N LYS A 266 -1.01 -22.09 -16.97
CA LYS A 266 0.36 -21.86 -17.45
C LYS A 266 0.29 -21.23 -18.85
N PRO A 267 1.11 -20.21 -19.16
CA PRO A 267 1.32 -19.80 -20.53
C PRO A 267 1.94 -20.97 -21.30
N ASP A 268 1.34 -21.25 -22.46
CA ASP A 268 1.68 -22.30 -23.40
C ASP A 268 3.14 -22.14 -23.87
N SER A 269 4.07 -22.83 -23.18
CA SER A 269 5.44 -22.98 -23.65
C SER A 269 5.50 -24.26 -24.45
N ARG A 270 5.46 -24.11 -25.78
CA ARG A 270 5.74 -25.19 -26.72
C ARG A 270 7.11 -25.77 -26.43
N ASP A 271 7.08 -27.04 -26.07
CA ASP A 271 8.19 -27.98 -26.07
C ASP A 271 9.05 -27.82 -27.34
N THR A 272 10.32 -27.47 -27.16
CA THR A 272 11.37 -28.01 -28.02
C THR A 272 12.51 -28.46 -27.11
N ARG A 273 12.44 -29.74 -26.73
CA ARG A 273 13.56 -30.46 -26.11
C ARG A 273 14.76 -30.43 -27.04
N THR A 274 15.82 -29.75 -26.63
CA THR A 274 17.18 -30.08 -27.07
C THR A 274 18.10 -30.06 -25.85
N ALA A 275 18.87 -31.13 -25.68
CA ALA A 275 19.70 -31.42 -24.53
C ALA A 275 20.79 -30.35 -24.26
N LEU A 276 21.06 -30.08 -22.99
CA LEU A 276 22.09 -29.14 -22.49
C LEU A 276 23.49 -29.77 -22.48
N PRO A 277 24.53 -29.06 -22.93
CA PRO A 277 25.92 -29.31 -22.53
C PRO A 277 26.27 -28.68 -21.15
N GLU A 278 27.28 -29.27 -20.51
CA GLU A 278 27.62 -29.26 -19.07
C GLU A 278 28.14 -27.96 -18.41
N GLU A 279 27.93 -26.76 -18.95
CA GLU A 279 28.52 -25.53 -18.35
C GLU A 279 27.61 -24.80 -17.33
N LYS A 280 26.59 -25.48 -16.77
CA LYS A 280 25.66 -24.94 -15.76
C LYS A 280 25.89 -25.47 -14.34
N LYS A 281 27.15 -25.58 -13.90
CA LYS A 281 27.48 -25.91 -12.50
C LYS A 281 28.14 -24.79 -11.69
N GLU A 282 28.50 -23.66 -12.29
CA GLU A 282 29.02 -22.50 -11.54
C GLU A 282 27.98 -21.38 -11.33
N PHE A 283 26.83 -21.42 -12.02
CA PHE A 283 25.82 -20.36 -11.95
C PHE A 283 24.84 -20.46 -10.76
N TYR A 284 24.77 -21.62 -10.09
CA TYR A 284 23.83 -21.85 -8.97
C TYR A 284 24.48 -21.73 -7.57
N SER A 285 25.77 -21.35 -7.48
CA SER A 285 26.43 -21.04 -6.20
C SER A 285 26.47 -19.54 -5.87
N ALA A 286 25.90 -18.69 -6.73
CA ALA A 286 25.92 -17.22 -6.56
C ALA A 286 24.58 -16.62 -6.07
N LEU A 287 23.60 -17.44 -5.69
CA LEU A 287 22.32 -16.99 -5.11
C LEU A 287 22.33 -17.08 -3.57
N THR A 288 23.39 -16.58 -2.95
CA THR A 288 23.27 -16.01 -1.61
C THR A 288 22.78 -14.57 -1.75
N PRO A 289 21.82 -14.10 -0.94
CA PRO A 289 21.43 -12.70 -0.95
C PRO A 289 22.64 -11.87 -0.51
N SER A 290 23.22 -11.12 -1.45
CA SER A 290 24.05 -9.98 -1.14
C SER A 290 23.13 -8.88 -0.63
N THR A 291 22.80 -8.93 0.66
CA THR A 291 22.51 -7.72 1.43
C THR A 291 23.65 -6.75 1.14
N ASP A 292 23.26 -5.56 0.73
CA ASP A 292 24.10 -4.40 0.56
C ASP A 292 25.16 -4.36 1.68
N LYS A 293 26.42 -4.56 1.31
CA LYS A 293 27.52 -4.74 2.27
C LYS A 293 28.00 -3.41 2.84
N GLU A 294 27.28 -2.32 2.58
CA GLU A 294 27.65 -1.00 3.06
C GLU A 294 26.88 -0.50 4.26
N MET A 295 25.65 -0.97 4.55
CA MET A 295 24.88 -0.45 5.68
C MET A 295 24.78 -1.44 6.82
N SER A 296 25.75 -1.40 7.72
CA SER A 296 25.67 -2.07 9.02
C SER A 296 24.93 -1.17 10.01
N ARG A 297 24.36 -1.79 11.06
CA ARG A 297 23.71 -1.08 12.17
C ARG A 297 24.61 0.00 12.77
N GLU A 298 25.90 -0.31 12.89
CA GLU A 298 26.91 0.60 13.42
C GLU A 298 27.14 1.80 12.49
N LYS A 299 27.17 1.59 11.17
CA LYS A 299 27.30 2.69 10.19
C LYS A 299 26.05 3.58 10.13
N ALA A 300 24.86 3.00 10.30
CA ALA A 300 23.62 3.76 10.37
C ALA A 300 23.59 4.68 11.62
N ILE A 301 24.06 4.18 12.76
CA ILE A 301 24.21 4.97 13.99
C ILE A 301 25.25 6.09 13.80
N GLU A 302 26.39 5.80 13.16
CA GLU A 302 27.42 6.81 12.85
C GLU A 302 26.90 7.93 11.93
N GLN A 303 26.04 7.60 10.96
CA GLN A 303 25.39 8.59 10.10
C GLN A 303 24.39 9.45 10.87
N LEU A 304 23.58 8.85 11.76
CA LEU A 304 22.66 9.58 12.61
C LEU A 304 23.40 10.57 13.53
N GLU A 305 24.55 10.18 14.08
CA GLU A 305 25.41 11.07 14.89
C GLU A 305 25.89 12.28 14.08
N LYS A 306 26.34 12.07 12.84
CA LYS A 306 26.77 13.15 11.94
C LYS A 306 25.63 14.13 11.63
N ILE A 307 24.42 13.60 11.41
CA ILE A 307 23.22 14.42 11.16
C ILE A 307 22.82 15.21 12.41
N ALA A 308 22.87 14.60 13.60
CA ALA A 308 22.57 15.28 14.85
C ALA A 308 23.54 16.45 15.13
N ILE A 309 24.84 16.24 14.88
CA ILE A 309 25.87 17.30 15.00
C ILE A 309 25.61 18.43 14.01
N PHE A 310 25.25 18.11 12.76
CA PHE A 310 24.91 19.10 11.74
C PHE A 310 23.74 19.99 12.20
N PHE A 311 22.62 19.40 12.63
CA PHE A 311 21.46 20.18 13.09
C PHE A 311 21.76 20.99 14.36
N ARG A 312 22.65 20.53 15.24
CA ARG A 312 23.04 21.30 16.43
C ARG A 312 23.82 22.57 16.06
N GLN A 313 24.55 22.55 14.96
CA GLN A 313 25.33 23.69 14.45
C GLN A 313 24.49 24.63 13.58
N SER A 314 23.60 24.08 12.75
CA SER A 314 22.75 24.87 11.84
C SER A 314 21.49 25.44 12.50
N GLU A 315 20.88 24.68 13.42
CA GLU A 315 19.59 25.00 14.03
C GLU A 315 19.59 24.70 15.56
N PRO A 316 20.31 25.49 16.37
CA PRO A 316 20.51 25.20 17.80
C PRO A 316 19.22 25.27 18.64
N THR A 317 18.15 25.89 18.13
CA THR A 317 16.83 25.99 18.78
C THR A 317 15.84 24.95 18.28
N SER A 318 16.21 24.13 17.30
CA SER A 318 15.39 23.04 16.78
C SER A 318 15.33 21.87 17.77
N PRO A 319 14.18 21.18 17.92
CA PRO A 319 14.09 19.96 18.72
C PRO A 319 14.72 18.74 18.01
N VAL A 320 15.05 18.86 16.72
CA VAL A 320 15.53 17.76 15.86
C VAL A 320 16.85 17.13 16.36
N PRO A 321 17.92 17.88 16.72
CA PRO A 321 19.14 17.30 17.27
C PRO A 321 18.88 16.44 18.51
N TYR A 322 18.00 16.90 19.40
CA TYR A 322 17.68 16.21 20.65
C TYR A 322 16.94 14.89 20.38
N LEU A 323 16.01 14.88 19.44
CA LEU A 323 15.28 13.67 19.05
C LEU A 323 16.19 12.63 18.38
N LEU A 324 17.15 13.07 17.56
CA LEU A 324 18.13 12.20 16.92
C LEU A 324 19.11 11.61 17.93
N GLU A 325 19.62 12.41 18.87
CA GLU A 325 20.47 11.94 19.97
C GLU A 325 19.74 10.90 20.85
N ARG A 326 18.44 11.11 21.10
CA ARG A 326 17.62 10.16 21.84
C ARG A 326 17.41 8.85 21.07
N ALA A 327 17.16 8.92 19.76
CA ALA A 327 17.04 7.73 18.91
C ALA A 327 18.35 6.93 18.85
N ILE A 328 19.50 7.60 18.78
CA ILE A 328 20.83 6.98 18.85
C ILE A 328 21.02 6.28 20.19
N ARG A 329 20.65 6.93 21.30
CA ARG A 329 20.74 6.33 22.64
C ARG A 329 19.83 5.12 22.81
N TRP A 330 18.60 5.15 22.30
CA TRP A 330 17.71 3.99 22.31
C TRP A 330 18.26 2.83 21.48
N SER A 331 18.97 3.13 20.40
CA SER A 331 19.60 2.09 19.58
C SER A 331 20.74 1.35 20.30
N THR A 332 21.28 1.87 21.40
CA THR A 332 22.36 1.21 22.16
C THR A 332 21.88 0.57 23.46
N MET A 333 20.61 0.75 23.82
CA MET A 333 20.00 0.20 25.04
C MET A 333 19.53 -1.24 24.87
N THR A 334 19.50 -1.97 25.98
CA THR A 334 18.75 -3.21 26.08
C THR A 334 17.24 -2.93 26.20
N MET A 335 16.40 -3.87 25.79
CA MET A 335 14.94 -3.71 25.83
C MET A 335 14.40 -3.34 27.21
N SER A 336 14.99 -3.88 28.28
CA SER A 336 14.61 -3.59 29.66
C SER A 336 14.96 -2.15 30.07
N GLU A 337 16.12 -1.63 29.66
CA GLU A 337 16.52 -0.23 29.93
C GLU A 337 15.65 0.76 29.16
N TRP A 338 15.31 0.43 27.91
CA TRP A 338 14.42 1.23 27.08
C TRP A 338 13.00 1.32 27.67
N LEU A 339 12.45 0.20 28.16
CA LEU A 339 11.15 0.16 28.82
C LEU A 339 11.14 0.96 30.14
N GLU A 340 12.19 0.86 30.96
CA GLU A 340 12.29 1.64 32.20
C GLU A 340 12.39 3.15 31.94
N GLU A 341 13.05 3.57 30.86
CA GLU A 341 13.16 4.97 30.48
C GLU A 341 11.84 5.52 29.94
N LEU A 342 11.14 4.77 29.07
CA LEU A 342 9.83 5.16 28.53
C LEU A 342 8.73 5.28 29.60
N LEU A 343 8.76 4.42 30.60
CA LEU A 343 7.81 4.46 31.72
C LEU A 343 8.06 5.64 32.68
N LYS A 344 9.29 6.18 32.71
CA LYS A 344 9.65 7.36 33.50
C LYS A 344 9.46 8.69 32.75
N ASP A 345 9.53 8.68 31.42
CA ASP A 345 9.48 9.89 30.57
C ASP A 345 8.07 10.37 30.19
N ASN A 346 7.00 9.74 30.68
CA ASN A 346 5.62 10.20 30.44
C ASN A 346 5.39 11.63 30.96
N ASP A 347 6.03 12.03 32.08
CA ASP A 347 5.96 13.39 32.61
C ASP A 347 6.74 14.40 31.72
N SER A 348 7.81 13.96 31.07
CA SER A 348 8.65 14.76 30.15
C SER A 348 7.93 15.03 28.81
N MET A 349 7.17 14.04 28.31
CA MET A 349 6.35 14.15 27.09
C MET A 349 5.20 15.15 27.24
N GLU A 350 4.62 15.29 28.45
CA GLU A 350 3.64 16.34 28.73
C GLU A 350 4.25 17.76 28.68
N GLN A 351 5.49 17.92 29.15
CA GLN A 351 6.21 19.19 29.11
C GLN A 351 6.58 19.61 27.67
N ILE A 352 7.01 18.68 26.83
CA ILE A 352 7.30 18.93 25.41
C ILE A 352 6.02 19.26 24.64
N ASN A 353 4.92 18.55 24.91
CA ASN A 353 3.60 18.88 24.33
C ASN A 353 3.09 20.26 24.76
N ARG A 354 3.46 20.76 25.95
CA ARG A 354 3.13 22.13 26.40
C ARG A 354 3.91 23.21 25.66
N VAL A 355 5.16 22.95 25.30
CA VAL A 355 6.01 23.90 24.55
C VAL A 355 5.67 23.91 23.07
N LEU A 356 5.25 22.77 22.51
CA LEU A 356 4.81 22.66 21.11
C LEU A 356 3.40 23.21 20.85
N LYS A 357 2.55 23.31 21.89
CA LYS A 357 1.19 23.87 21.82
C LYS A 357 1.13 25.32 22.32
N GLY A 358 2.16 26.13 22.04
CA GLY A 358 2.21 27.55 22.40
C GLY A 358 0.87 28.26 22.24
#